data_AF-A0A2J8A4A8-F1
#
_entry.id   AF-A0A2J8A4A8-F1
#
_cell.length_a   1.000
_cell.length_b   1.000
_cell.length_c   1.000
_cell.angle_alpha   90.00
_cell.angle_beta   90.00
_cell.angle_gamma   90.00
#
_symmetry.space_group_name_H-M   'P 1'
#
loop_
_entity.id
_entity.type
_entity.pdbx_description
1 polymer ?
#
loop_
_entity_poly.entity_id
_entity_poly.type
_entity_poly.pdbx_seq_one_letter_code
_entity_poly.pdbx_strand_id
1 'polypeptide(L)'
;MRPRALSVFLHFARARMSWWQGILTVFFGNLITLGPMVLNGHPGTKYGVPFPVLARASFGIRGANLPSLSRALVACGWFGIQTWIGGSSIFQMLMAVTGGAVAGPVVGWLGISLPELACFMAFWAAQVWIVVRGMESIRLLERYSAPLLIGLSLALMGWAVTSAGGMGPMLSTPSQFGLGMPKEGQFWSVFWPAVTANVGYWATLSLNIPDFTRYAESQKAQGGWNTAALWALFVGILPTMPGFLSTLGVVSGLPPIWGQIYDVAWFVGVAVSSALYCLLMRGAPGAYKRGEEGAGGAGGVAATA
;
A
#
# COMPACT_ATOMS: atom_id res chain seq x y z
N MET A 1 27.81 14.25 12.61
CA MET A 1 26.79 14.80 11.68
C MET A 1 25.47 14.08 11.93
N ARG A 2 24.50 14.74 12.57
CA ARG A 2 23.17 14.14 12.84
C ARG A 2 22.48 13.88 11.49
N PRO A 3 21.97 12.66 11.21
CA PRO A 3 21.44 12.35 9.90
C PRO A 3 20.18 13.19 9.66
N ARG A 4 20.18 13.97 8.58
CA ARG A 4 19.04 14.79 8.11
C ARG A 4 17.74 13.98 7.95
N ALA A 5 17.85 12.67 7.78
CA ALA A 5 16.72 11.73 7.80
C ALA A 5 15.93 11.77 9.11
N LEU A 6 16.61 11.87 10.27
CA LEU A 6 15.95 11.93 11.58
C LEU A 6 15.23 13.28 11.75
N SER A 7 15.79 14.39 11.25
CA SER A 7 15.14 15.70 11.33
C SER A 7 13.91 15.84 10.43
N VAL A 8 13.88 15.15 9.29
CA VAL A 8 12.70 15.10 8.39
C VAL A 8 11.63 14.21 8.99
N PHE A 9 11.99 13.04 9.53
CA PHE A 9 11.05 12.16 10.24
C PHE A 9 10.49 12.84 11.49
N LEU A 10 11.31 13.58 12.24
CA LEU A 10 10.89 14.37 13.39
C LEU A 10 10.05 15.61 13.00
N HIS A 11 10.27 16.24 11.85
CA HIS A 11 9.39 17.31 11.35
C HIS A 11 8.02 16.79 10.89
N PHE A 12 7.98 15.61 10.24
CA PHE A 12 6.72 14.96 9.87
C PHE A 12 5.96 14.41 11.09
N ALA A 13 6.66 13.88 12.09
CA ALA A 13 6.10 13.40 13.34
C ALA A 13 5.59 14.54 14.25
N ARG A 14 6.21 15.72 14.20
CA ARG A 14 5.77 16.92 14.95
C ARG A 14 4.47 17.53 14.44
N ALA A 15 3.98 17.11 13.27
CA ALA A 15 2.86 17.79 12.62
C ALA A 15 1.49 17.13 12.82
N ARG A 16 1.38 15.94 13.43
CA ARG A 16 0.23 15.07 13.16
C ARG A 16 -0.40 14.40 14.37
N MET A 17 -1.64 13.99 14.11
CA MET A 17 -2.50 13.09 14.86
C MET A 17 -1.73 12.00 15.59
N SER A 18 -2.19 11.62 16.78
CA SER A 18 -1.67 10.43 17.46
C SER A 18 -1.85 9.18 16.59
N TRP A 19 -1.04 8.15 16.82
CA TRP A 19 -1.02 6.93 15.99
C TRP A 19 -2.43 6.33 15.77
N TRP A 20 -3.29 6.28 16.80
CA TRP A 20 -4.66 5.76 16.69
C TRP A 20 -5.58 6.66 15.85
N GLN A 21 -5.41 7.99 15.94
CA GLN A 21 -6.14 8.96 15.11
C GLN A 21 -5.75 8.79 13.65
N GLY A 22 -4.47 8.52 13.39
CA GLY A 22 -3.96 8.18 12.06
C GLY A 22 -4.60 6.90 11.50
N ILE A 23 -4.63 5.82 12.29
CA ILE A 23 -5.26 4.54 11.91
C ILE A 23 -6.74 4.74 11.60
N LEU A 24 -7.49 5.45 12.47
CA LEU A 24 -8.90 5.73 12.23
C LEU A 24 -9.13 6.54 10.94
N THR A 25 -8.30 7.55 10.70
CA THR A 25 -8.41 8.37 9.47
C THR A 25 -8.24 7.51 8.22
N VAL A 26 -7.26 6.61 8.21
CA VAL A 26 -7.03 5.66 7.10
C VAL A 26 -8.19 4.66 6.98
N PHE A 27 -8.65 4.11 8.11
CA PHE A 27 -9.78 3.18 8.14
C PHE A 27 -11.05 3.81 7.55
N PHE A 28 -11.41 5.02 7.97
CA PHE A 28 -12.54 5.76 7.42
C PHE A 28 -12.37 6.07 5.94
N GLY A 29 -11.19 6.52 5.52
CA GLY A 29 -10.91 6.77 4.10
C GLY A 29 -11.11 5.51 3.24
N ASN A 30 -10.56 4.37 3.68
CA ASN A 30 -10.70 3.11 2.96
C ASN A 30 -12.15 2.58 2.97
N LEU A 31 -12.88 2.79 4.07
CA LEU A 31 -14.30 2.43 4.16
C LEU A 31 -15.14 3.22 3.16
N ILE A 32 -14.87 4.52 3.01
CA ILE A 32 -15.53 5.38 2.01
C ILE A 32 -15.19 4.89 0.60
N THR A 33 -13.92 4.57 0.32
CA THR A 33 -13.47 4.06 -0.98
C THR A 33 -14.10 2.71 -1.35
N LEU A 34 -14.38 1.85 -0.35
CA LEU A 34 -14.97 0.54 -0.59
C LEU A 34 -16.30 0.61 -1.35
N GLY A 35 -17.16 1.58 -1.01
CA GLY A 35 -18.47 1.74 -1.65
C GLY A 35 -18.39 1.92 -3.17
N PRO A 36 -17.75 2.99 -3.66
CA PRO A 36 -17.52 3.20 -5.09
C PRO A 36 -16.77 2.04 -5.75
N MET A 37 -15.84 1.39 -5.05
CA MET A 37 -15.05 0.29 -5.60
C MET A 37 -15.92 -0.96 -5.85
N VAL A 38 -16.82 -1.31 -4.93
CA VAL A 38 -17.76 -2.43 -5.13
C VAL A 38 -18.76 -2.11 -6.25
N LEU A 39 -19.29 -0.88 -6.28
CA LEU A 39 -20.27 -0.45 -7.28
C LEU A 39 -19.67 -0.43 -8.69
N ASN A 40 -18.48 0.16 -8.87
CA ASN A 40 -17.79 0.17 -10.16
C ASN A 40 -17.29 -1.24 -10.56
N GLY A 41 -17.03 -2.13 -9.61
CA GLY A 41 -16.63 -3.51 -9.91
C GLY A 41 -17.74 -4.36 -10.53
N HIS A 42 -19.00 -4.05 -10.24
CA HIS A 42 -20.15 -4.86 -10.64
C HIS A 42 -20.33 -4.99 -12.17
N PRO A 43 -20.29 -3.91 -12.98
CA PRO A 43 -20.34 -4.03 -14.44
C PRO A 43 -19.16 -4.81 -15.02
N GLY A 44 -17.97 -4.68 -14.44
CA GLY A 44 -16.79 -5.43 -14.85
C GLY A 44 -17.06 -6.94 -14.80
N THR A 45 -17.51 -7.45 -13.65
CA THR A 45 -17.80 -8.88 -13.47
C THR A 45 -19.03 -9.36 -14.25
N LYS A 46 -20.11 -8.57 -14.35
CA LYS A 46 -21.33 -8.96 -15.07
C LYS A 46 -21.12 -9.05 -16.58
N TYR A 47 -20.44 -8.06 -17.16
CA TYR A 47 -20.34 -7.89 -18.60
C TYR A 47 -18.95 -8.20 -19.16
N GLY A 48 -17.95 -8.44 -18.31
CA GLY A 48 -16.57 -8.72 -18.71
C GLY A 48 -15.85 -7.52 -19.32
N VAL A 49 -16.38 -6.31 -19.14
CA VAL A 49 -15.90 -5.10 -19.82
C VAL A 49 -14.87 -4.32 -18.99
N PRO A 50 -13.82 -3.77 -19.61
CA PRO A 50 -12.86 -2.91 -18.94
C PRO A 50 -13.41 -1.48 -18.75
N PHE A 51 -12.72 -0.68 -17.95
CA PHE A 51 -13.13 0.69 -17.62
C PHE A 51 -13.41 1.60 -18.83
N PRO A 52 -12.56 1.64 -19.89
CA PRO A 52 -12.83 2.50 -21.04
C PRO A 52 -14.11 2.16 -21.79
N VAL A 53 -14.55 0.89 -21.74
CA VAL A 53 -15.81 0.45 -22.35
C VAL A 53 -16.97 0.84 -21.44
N LEU A 54 -16.85 0.66 -20.13
CA LEU A 54 -17.85 1.10 -19.16
C LEU A 54 -18.08 2.61 -19.24
N ALA A 55 -17.02 3.41 -19.39
CA ALA A 55 -17.09 4.86 -19.51
C ALA A 55 -17.94 5.33 -20.71
N ARG A 56 -18.11 4.51 -21.76
CA ARG A 56 -18.96 4.83 -22.91
C ARG A 56 -20.44 4.89 -22.56
N ALA A 57 -20.87 4.19 -21.50
CA ALA A 57 -22.25 4.25 -21.05
C ALA A 57 -22.62 5.62 -20.47
N SER A 58 -21.68 6.32 -19.84
CA SER A 58 -21.90 7.64 -19.24
C SER A 58 -21.50 8.80 -20.14
N PHE A 59 -20.38 8.68 -20.87
CA PHE A 59 -19.81 9.77 -21.67
C PHE A 59 -20.00 9.59 -23.18
N GLY A 60 -20.64 8.51 -23.62
CA GLY A 60 -20.76 8.16 -25.04
C GLY A 60 -19.42 7.70 -25.65
N ILE A 61 -19.45 7.32 -26.93
CA ILE A 61 -18.28 6.73 -27.62
C ILE A 61 -17.12 7.72 -27.70
N ARG A 62 -17.39 8.98 -28.08
CA ARG A 62 -16.36 10.02 -28.21
C ARG A 62 -15.97 10.62 -26.87
N GLY A 63 -16.93 10.82 -25.96
CA GLY A 63 -16.66 11.44 -24.66
C GLY A 63 -15.90 10.52 -23.70
N ALA A 64 -16.00 9.19 -23.83
CA ALA A 64 -15.25 8.23 -23.01
C ALA A 64 -13.71 8.33 -23.18
N ASN A 65 -13.24 8.99 -24.24
CA ASN A 65 -11.81 9.27 -24.42
C ASN A 65 -11.28 10.21 -23.34
N LEU A 66 -12.07 11.19 -22.89
CA LEU A 66 -11.65 12.14 -21.86
C LEU A 66 -11.30 11.43 -20.53
N PRO A 67 -12.20 10.68 -19.87
CA PRO A 67 -11.86 9.98 -18.63
C PRO A 67 -10.78 8.91 -18.83
N SER A 68 -10.73 8.26 -20.00
CA SER A 68 -9.69 7.28 -20.31
C SER A 68 -8.29 7.91 -20.39
N LEU A 69 -8.18 9.08 -21.03
CA LEU A 69 -6.92 9.84 -21.14
C LEU A 69 -6.53 10.47 -19.80
N SER A 70 -7.48 11.04 -19.05
CA SER A 70 -7.20 11.55 -17.70
C SER A 70 -6.63 10.47 -16.79
N ARG A 71 -7.18 9.25 -16.86
CA ARG A 71 -6.64 8.10 -16.12
C ARG A 71 -5.22 7.73 -16.57
N ALA A 72 -4.97 7.71 -17.88
CA ALA A 72 -3.64 7.43 -18.43
C ALA A 72 -2.62 8.47 -17.95
N LEU A 73 -2.98 9.75 -17.94
CA LEU A 73 -2.11 10.84 -17.47
C LEU A 73 -1.76 10.69 -15.98
N VAL A 74 -2.75 10.37 -15.14
CA VAL A 74 -2.50 10.12 -13.70
C VAL A 74 -1.61 8.89 -13.50
N ALA A 75 -1.80 7.83 -14.28
CA ALA A 75 -0.95 6.64 -14.23
C ALA A 75 0.51 6.96 -14.61
N CYS A 76 0.73 7.77 -15.64
CA CYS A 76 2.06 8.26 -16.02
C CYS A 76 2.70 9.09 -14.89
N GLY A 77 1.93 9.94 -14.22
CA GLY A 77 2.40 10.72 -13.07
C GLY A 77 2.87 9.84 -11.91
N TRP A 78 2.07 8.83 -11.54
CA TRP A 78 2.45 7.86 -10.51
C TRP A 78 3.67 7.04 -10.91
N PHE A 79 3.75 6.59 -12.17
CA PHE A 79 4.93 5.90 -12.68
C PHE A 79 6.19 6.76 -12.56
N GLY A 80 6.10 8.06 -12.87
CA GLY A 80 7.21 9.00 -12.71
C GLY A 80 7.65 9.15 -11.24
N ILE A 81 6.71 9.34 -10.31
CA ILE A 81 6.99 9.47 -8.87
C ILE A 81 7.67 8.19 -8.33
N GLN A 82 7.15 7.01 -8.69
CA GLN A 82 7.73 5.74 -8.21
C GLN A 82 9.12 5.48 -8.82
N THR A 83 9.31 5.86 -10.08
CA THR A 83 10.64 5.81 -10.73
C THR A 83 11.63 6.74 -10.04
N TRP A 84 11.18 7.93 -9.64
CA TRP A 84 11.99 8.89 -8.88
C TRP A 84 12.40 8.35 -7.50
N ILE A 85 11.46 7.77 -6.76
CA ILE A 85 11.75 7.17 -5.45
C ILE A 85 12.73 6.00 -5.60
N GLY A 86 12.56 5.15 -6.62
CA GLY A 86 13.50 4.05 -6.90
C GLY A 86 14.89 4.53 -7.29
N GLY A 87 14.99 5.50 -8.20
CA GLY A 87 16.26 6.09 -8.64
C GLY A 87 17.02 6.80 -7.51
N SER A 88 16.31 7.59 -6.70
CA SER A 88 16.89 8.24 -5.52
C SER A 88 17.37 7.23 -4.47
N SER A 89 16.66 6.11 -4.30
CA SER A 89 17.11 5.03 -3.40
C SER A 89 18.45 4.43 -3.86
N ILE A 90 18.62 4.18 -5.15
CA ILE A 90 19.90 3.71 -5.73
C ILE A 90 21.01 4.75 -5.51
N PHE A 91 20.71 6.02 -5.76
CA PHE A 91 21.67 7.09 -5.54
C PHE A 91 22.11 7.18 -4.07
N GLN A 92 21.18 7.10 -3.12
CA GLN A 92 21.50 7.11 -1.68
C GLN A 92 22.33 5.89 -1.27
N MET A 93 22.07 4.71 -1.85
CA MET A 93 22.92 3.52 -1.63
C MET A 93 24.34 3.74 -2.15
N LEU A 94 24.49 4.28 -3.36
CA LEU A 94 25.80 4.59 -3.93
C LEU A 94 26.55 5.62 -3.09
N MET A 95 25.86 6.67 -2.64
CA MET A 95 26.41 7.68 -1.75
C MET A 95 26.90 7.08 -0.42
N ALA A 96 26.16 6.12 0.14
CA ALA A 96 26.54 5.44 1.38
C ALA A 96 27.77 4.53 1.19
N VAL A 97 27.85 3.77 0.09
CA VAL A 97 28.96 2.85 -0.17
C VAL A 97 30.25 3.57 -0.55
N THR A 98 30.15 4.66 -1.31
CA THR A 98 31.31 5.41 -1.82
C THR A 98 31.80 6.52 -0.88
N GLY A 99 31.19 6.64 0.31
CA GLY A 99 31.51 7.73 1.24
C GLY A 99 31.21 9.13 0.68
N GLY A 100 30.31 9.22 -0.31
CA GLY A 100 29.93 10.47 -0.96
C GLY A 100 30.77 10.90 -2.15
N ALA A 101 31.67 10.06 -2.67
CA ALA A 101 32.48 10.37 -3.85
C ALA A 101 31.66 10.61 -5.13
N VAL A 102 30.42 10.10 -5.17
CA VAL A 102 29.49 10.23 -6.29
C VAL A 102 28.64 11.52 -6.19
N ALA A 103 28.92 12.39 -5.22
CA ALA A 103 28.25 13.69 -5.11
C ALA A 103 28.60 14.58 -6.31
N GLY A 104 27.62 14.87 -7.16
CA GLY A 104 27.75 15.84 -8.24
C GLY A 104 27.21 17.22 -7.85
N PRO A 105 27.64 18.29 -8.53
CA PRO A 105 27.00 19.60 -8.39
C PRO A 105 25.52 19.51 -8.80
N VAL A 106 24.67 20.22 -8.08
CA VAL A 106 23.25 20.31 -8.40
C VAL A 106 23.09 21.22 -9.61
N VAL A 107 22.39 20.75 -10.63
CA VAL A 107 22.08 21.55 -11.81
C VAL A 107 20.97 22.55 -11.43
N GLY A 108 21.28 23.85 -11.43
CA GLY A 108 20.43 24.88 -10.81
C GLY A 108 18.98 24.95 -11.31
N TRP A 109 18.71 24.64 -12.58
CA TRP A 109 17.36 24.63 -13.14
C TRP A 109 16.63 23.29 -12.96
N LEU A 110 17.37 22.20 -12.78
CA LEU A 110 16.84 20.84 -12.68
C LEU A 110 16.60 20.44 -11.21
N GLY A 111 17.31 21.09 -10.27
CA GLY A 111 17.23 20.81 -8.85
C GLY A 111 17.85 19.47 -8.43
N ILE A 112 18.47 18.75 -9.37
CA ILE A 112 19.03 17.40 -9.19
C ILE A 112 20.48 17.35 -9.68
N SER A 113 21.26 16.42 -9.13
CA SER A 113 22.65 16.20 -9.58
C SER A 113 22.70 15.28 -10.82
N LEU A 114 23.76 15.39 -11.63
CA LEU A 114 23.93 14.52 -12.81
C LEU A 114 23.98 13.02 -12.44
N PRO A 115 24.65 12.60 -11.35
CA PRO A 115 24.65 11.20 -10.91
C PRO A 115 23.27 10.73 -10.42
N GLU A 116 22.49 11.60 -9.79
CA GLU A 116 21.11 11.31 -9.36
C GLU A 116 20.19 11.12 -10.58
N LEU A 117 20.33 11.96 -11.60
CA LEU A 117 19.64 11.77 -12.88
C LEU A 117 20.06 10.47 -13.58
N ALA A 118 21.34 10.11 -13.54
CA ALA A 118 21.81 8.85 -14.11
C ALA A 118 21.19 7.63 -13.40
N CYS A 119 21.08 7.66 -12.06
CA CYS A 119 20.40 6.61 -11.29
C CYS A 119 18.91 6.54 -11.62
N PHE A 120 18.25 7.69 -11.79
CA PHE A 120 16.87 7.76 -12.23
C PHE A 120 16.67 7.13 -13.62
N MET A 121 17.50 7.51 -14.60
CA MET A 121 17.42 6.98 -15.97
C MET A 121 17.76 5.49 -16.02
N ALA A 122 18.72 5.02 -15.21
CA ALA A 122 19.04 3.60 -15.09
C ALA A 122 17.84 2.81 -14.53
N PHE A 123 17.20 3.32 -13.48
CA PHE A 123 16.03 2.68 -12.89
C PHE A 123 14.82 2.69 -13.83
N TRP A 124 14.61 3.79 -14.55
CA TRP A 124 13.59 3.88 -15.60
C TRP A 124 13.83 2.84 -16.71
N ALA A 125 15.06 2.76 -17.22
CA ALA A 125 15.41 1.82 -18.28
C ALA A 125 15.25 0.36 -17.82
N ALA A 126 15.61 0.05 -16.57
CA ALA A 126 15.38 -1.25 -15.98
C ALA A 126 13.88 -1.61 -15.93
N GLN A 127 13.02 -0.67 -15.50
CA GLN A 127 11.57 -0.89 -15.51
C GLN A 127 11.03 -1.12 -16.91
N VAL A 128 11.42 -0.31 -17.90
CA VAL A 128 11.01 -0.49 -19.30
C VAL A 128 11.47 -1.84 -19.83
N TRP A 129 12.70 -2.25 -19.54
CA TRP A 129 13.22 -3.56 -19.94
C TRP A 129 12.43 -4.73 -19.35
N ILE A 130 12.02 -4.64 -18.07
CA ILE A 130 11.15 -5.64 -17.43
C ILE A 130 9.78 -5.67 -18.12
N VAL A 131 9.18 -4.50 -18.38
CA VAL A 131 7.85 -4.39 -18.99
C VAL A 131 7.83 -4.96 -20.42
N VAL A 132 8.88 -4.70 -21.21
CA VAL A 132 8.99 -5.21 -22.59
C VAL A 132 9.10 -6.75 -22.63
N ARG A 133 9.60 -7.39 -21.57
CA ARG A 133 9.66 -8.86 -21.44
C ARG A 133 8.33 -9.50 -21.02
N GLY A 134 7.26 -8.71 -20.93
CA GLY A 134 5.91 -9.19 -20.66
C GLY A 134 5.61 -9.46 -19.18
N MET A 135 4.37 -9.87 -18.93
CA MET A 135 3.79 -10.00 -17.59
C MET A 135 4.48 -11.05 -16.71
N GLU A 136 5.06 -12.09 -17.30
CA GLU A 136 5.72 -13.16 -16.55
C GLU A 136 6.98 -12.67 -15.82
N SER A 137 7.71 -11.72 -16.41
CA SER A 137 8.87 -11.10 -15.76
C SER A 137 8.46 -10.27 -14.53
N ILE A 138 7.30 -9.61 -14.61
CA ILE A 138 6.74 -8.83 -13.50
C ILE A 138 6.32 -9.76 -12.37
N ARG A 139 5.61 -10.87 -12.68
CA ARG A 139 5.20 -11.87 -11.68
C ARG A 139 6.40 -12.50 -10.98
N LEU A 140 7.46 -12.80 -11.73
CA LEU A 140 8.68 -13.36 -11.17
C LEU A 140 9.33 -12.39 -10.17
N LEU A 141 9.44 -11.12 -10.56
CA LEU A 141 9.96 -10.07 -9.70
C LEU A 141 9.09 -9.91 -8.45
N GLU A 142 7.78 -9.83 -8.60
CA GLU A 142 6.82 -9.73 -7.48
C GLU A 142 6.95 -10.91 -6.51
N ARG A 143 7.06 -12.14 -7.02
CA ARG A 143 7.20 -13.36 -6.21
C ARG A 143 8.40 -13.31 -5.27
N TYR A 144 9.51 -12.71 -5.70
CA TYR A 144 10.72 -12.57 -4.87
C TYR A 144 10.73 -11.29 -4.05
N SER A 145 10.28 -10.17 -4.63
CA SER A 145 10.26 -8.88 -3.97
C SER A 145 9.27 -8.83 -2.82
N ALA A 146 8.10 -9.49 -2.91
CA ALA A 146 7.08 -9.42 -1.86
C ALA A 146 7.56 -10.04 -0.51
N PRO A 147 8.10 -11.27 -0.44
CA PRO A 147 8.66 -11.81 0.79
C PRO A 147 9.83 -10.99 1.32
N LEU A 148 10.70 -10.51 0.42
CA LEU A 148 11.86 -9.69 0.78
C LEU A 148 11.44 -8.36 1.40
N LEU A 149 10.47 -7.66 0.82
CA LEU A 149 9.94 -6.41 1.33
C LEU A 149 9.30 -6.59 2.70
N ILE A 150 8.55 -7.67 2.90
CA ILE A 150 7.99 -8.01 4.21
C ILE A 150 9.13 -8.20 5.20
N GLY A 151 10.08 -9.10 4.92
CA GLY A 151 11.21 -9.38 5.81
C GLY A 151 12.05 -8.14 6.14
N LEU A 152 12.33 -7.29 5.16
CA LEU A 152 13.05 -6.03 5.35
C LEU A 152 12.24 -5.04 6.19
N SER A 153 10.93 -4.97 5.99
CA SER A 153 10.04 -4.13 6.81
C SER A 153 10.02 -4.59 8.27
N LEU A 154 10.01 -5.92 8.51
CA LEU A 154 10.14 -6.49 9.87
C LEU A 154 11.47 -6.08 10.50
N ALA A 155 12.57 -6.23 9.76
CA ALA A 155 13.92 -5.92 10.23
C ALA A 155 14.09 -4.41 10.53
N LEU A 156 13.60 -3.56 9.64
CA LEU A 156 13.62 -2.10 9.82
C LEU A 156 12.76 -1.65 10.99
N MET A 157 11.60 -2.29 11.21
CA MET A 157 10.81 -1.99 12.40
C MET A 157 11.54 -2.45 13.66
N GLY A 158 12.09 -3.67 13.69
CA GLY A 158 12.86 -4.16 14.84
C GLY A 158 14.03 -3.22 15.19
N TRP A 159 14.74 -2.74 14.17
CA TRP A 159 15.77 -1.73 14.32
C TRP A 159 15.22 -0.38 14.81
N ALA A 160 14.10 0.10 14.27
CA ALA A 160 13.48 1.36 14.68
C ALA A 160 13.03 1.33 16.15
N VAL A 161 12.40 0.23 16.57
CA VAL A 161 11.94 0.01 17.95
C VAL A 161 13.13 -0.04 18.91
N THR A 162 14.17 -0.79 18.58
CA THR A 162 15.37 -0.89 19.44
C THR A 162 16.14 0.43 19.48
N SER A 163 16.21 1.16 18.37
CA SER A 163 16.89 2.47 18.30
C SER A 163 16.10 3.58 19.02
N ALA A 164 14.77 3.45 19.13
CA ALA A 164 13.91 4.40 19.82
C ALA A 164 13.78 4.14 21.33
N GLY A 165 14.43 3.09 21.86
CA GLY A 165 14.31 2.70 23.28
C GLY A 165 13.00 1.96 23.60
N GLY A 166 12.40 1.32 22.60
CA GLY A 166 11.13 0.61 22.69
C GLY A 166 9.99 1.29 21.91
N MET A 167 8.81 0.66 21.94
CA MET A 167 7.58 1.22 21.33
C MET A 167 6.95 2.34 22.20
N GLY A 168 7.30 2.39 23.50
CA GLY A 168 6.75 3.32 24.48
C GLY A 168 6.74 4.78 24.04
N PRO A 169 7.88 5.38 23.63
CA PRO A 169 7.93 6.79 23.21
C PRO A 169 7.06 7.11 21.97
N MET A 170 6.92 6.15 21.05
CA MET A 170 6.07 6.31 19.86
C MET A 170 4.58 6.28 20.24
N LEU A 171 4.19 5.35 21.12
CA LEU A 171 2.81 5.16 21.55
C LEU A 171 2.33 6.23 22.54
N SER A 172 3.26 6.78 23.32
CA SER A 172 2.99 7.85 24.30
C SER A 172 3.10 9.26 23.71
N THR A 173 3.40 9.41 22.41
CA THR A 173 3.50 10.73 21.77
C THR A 173 2.11 11.38 21.77
N PRO A 174 1.90 12.48 22.53
CA PRO A 174 0.59 13.09 22.67
C PRO A 174 0.17 13.77 21.36
N SER A 175 -1.13 13.72 21.09
CA SER A 175 -1.72 14.41 19.94
C SER A 175 -1.48 15.92 20.06
N GLN A 176 -0.99 16.54 18.97
CA GLN A 176 -0.79 18.00 18.90
C GLN A 176 -2.12 18.79 18.95
N PHE A 177 -3.26 18.10 18.98
CA PHE A 177 -4.61 18.66 19.04
C PHE A 177 -5.21 18.68 20.46
N GLY A 178 -4.48 18.22 21.48
CA GLY A 178 -4.92 18.27 22.88
C GLY A 178 -4.91 19.70 23.46
N LEU A 179 -5.56 19.89 24.61
CA LEU A 179 -5.56 21.16 25.36
C LEU A 179 -4.12 21.61 25.68
N GLY A 180 -3.76 22.84 25.30
CA GLY A 180 -2.44 23.42 25.53
C GLY A 180 -1.37 23.09 24.48
N MET A 181 -1.74 22.42 23.38
CA MET A 181 -0.82 22.03 22.29
C MET A 181 -0.91 22.98 21.08
N PRO A 182 0.11 23.05 20.20
CA PRO A 182 0.20 24.05 19.13
C PRO A 182 -0.95 24.06 18.11
N LYS A 183 -1.75 22.99 18.02
CA LYS A 183 -2.88 22.84 17.09
C LYS A 183 -4.20 22.53 17.80
N GLU A 184 -4.36 23.00 19.03
CA GLU A 184 -5.60 22.83 19.80
C GLU A 184 -6.85 23.20 18.97
N GLY A 185 -7.88 22.35 19.02
CA GLY A 185 -9.16 22.55 18.31
C GLY A 185 -9.12 22.35 16.79
N GLN A 186 -7.95 22.20 16.16
CA GLN A 186 -7.79 22.06 14.70
C GLN A 186 -7.87 20.61 14.21
N PHE A 187 -8.36 19.68 15.04
CA PHE A 187 -8.43 18.27 14.67
C PHE A 187 -9.28 18.06 13.40
N TRP A 188 -10.49 18.64 13.36
CA TRP A 188 -11.43 18.46 12.26
C TRP A 188 -10.99 19.12 10.96
N SER A 189 -10.26 20.24 11.04
CA SER A 189 -9.70 20.90 9.86
C SER A 189 -8.53 20.13 9.24
N VAL A 190 -7.88 19.23 9.99
CA VAL A 190 -6.85 18.31 9.47
C VAL A 190 -7.44 16.96 9.09
N PHE A 191 -8.46 16.49 9.82
CA PHE A 191 -9.08 15.18 9.60
C PHE A 191 -9.75 15.05 8.24
N TRP A 192 -10.64 15.97 7.86
CA TRP A 192 -11.36 15.86 6.59
C TRP A 192 -10.46 15.95 5.35
N PRO A 193 -9.46 16.85 5.30
CA PRO A 193 -8.47 16.83 4.22
C PRO A 193 -7.64 15.54 4.21
N ALA A 194 -7.28 14.97 5.36
CA ALA A 194 -6.54 13.72 5.42
C ALA A 194 -7.36 12.52 4.93
N VAL A 195 -8.64 12.43 5.30
CA VAL A 195 -9.58 11.43 4.76
C VAL A 195 -9.72 11.61 3.24
N THR A 196 -9.95 12.84 2.78
CA THR A 196 -10.06 13.16 1.35
C THR A 196 -8.80 12.80 0.57
N ALA A 197 -7.62 13.04 1.15
CA ALA A 197 -6.35 12.64 0.55
C ALA A 197 -6.21 11.11 0.44
N ASN A 198 -6.63 10.37 1.47
CA ASN A 198 -6.63 8.90 1.42
C ASN A 198 -7.63 8.38 0.37
N VAL A 199 -8.84 8.94 0.32
CA VAL A 199 -9.83 8.58 -0.71
C VAL A 199 -9.29 8.89 -2.11
N GLY A 200 -8.70 10.08 -2.30
CA GLY A 200 -8.11 10.50 -3.56
C GLY A 200 -6.95 9.60 -4.03
N TYR A 201 -6.14 9.09 -3.09
CA TYR A 201 -5.09 8.13 -3.39
C TYR A 201 -5.64 6.83 -4.00
N TRP A 202 -6.76 6.33 -3.48
CA TRP A 202 -7.38 5.09 -3.96
C TRP A 202 -8.47 5.30 -5.04
N ALA A 203 -8.86 6.54 -5.32
CA ALA A 203 -9.93 6.87 -6.26
C ALA A 203 -9.64 6.36 -7.68
N THR A 204 -8.39 6.42 -8.11
CA THR A 204 -7.97 5.94 -9.43
C THR A 204 -8.21 4.44 -9.60
N LEU A 205 -7.85 3.64 -8.58
CA LEU A 205 -8.10 2.20 -8.54
C LEU A 205 -9.60 1.90 -8.49
N SER A 206 -10.35 2.68 -7.70
CA SER A 206 -11.81 2.52 -7.61
C SER A 206 -12.52 2.74 -8.93
N LEU A 207 -12.04 3.65 -9.79
CA LEU A 207 -12.65 3.90 -11.11
C LEU A 207 -12.36 2.77 -12.09
N ASN A 208 -11.14 2.23 -12.09
CA ASN A 208 -10.72 1.22 -13.06
C ASN A 208 -10.74 -0.22 -12.53
N ILE A 209 -11.39 -0.42 -11.40
CA ILE A 209 -11.65 -1.74 -10.84
C ILE A 209 -12.30 -2.74 -11.84
N PRO A 210 -13.12 -2.33 -12.85
CA PRO A 210 -13.57 -3.25 -13.91
C PRO A 210 -12.45 -3.97 -14.65
N ASP A 211 -11.27 -3.36 -14.77
CA ASP A 211 -10.12 -3.96 -15.46
C ASP A 211 -9.67 -5.25 -14.76
N PHE A 212 -9.89 -5.36 -13.44
CA PHE A 212 -9.61 -6.55 -12.65
C PHE A 212 -10.85 -7.42 -12.46
N THR A 213 -12.00 -6.82 -12.14
CA THR A 213 -13.20 -7.59 -11.78
C THR A 213 -13.85 -8.28 -12.98
N ARG A 214 -13.53 -7.88 -14.22
CA ARG A 214 -13.94 -8.60 -15.44
C ARG A 214 -13.53 -10.07 -15.48
N TYR A 215 -12.54 -10.43 -14.68
CA TYR A 215 -12.04 -11.79 -14.59
C TYR A 215 -12.57 -12.58 -13.38
N ALA A 216 -13.36 -11.96 -12.52
CA ALA A 216 -13.98 -12.64 -11.39
C ALA A 216 -14.97 -13.73 -11.89
N GLU A 217 -15.06 -14.83 -11.16
CA GLU A 217 -15.95 -15.94 -11.52
C GLU A 217 -17.44 -15.61 -11.35
N SER A 218 -17.79 -14.77 -10.37
CA SER A 218 -19.17 -14.44 -10.05
C SER A 218 -19.32 -13.11 -9.33
N GLN A 219 -20.53 -12.54 -9.36
CA GLN A 219 -20.84 -11.32 -8.59
C GLN A 219 -20.72 -11.50 -7.08
N LYS A 220 -20.94 -12.73 -6.60
CA LYS A 220 -20.70 -13.07 -5.20
C LYS A 220 -19.21 -13.06 -4.87
N ALA A 221 -18.34 -13.44 -5.81
CA ALA A 221 -16.89 -13.36 -5.63
C ALA A 221 -16.38 -11.91 -5.70
N GLN A 222 -17.01 -11.05 -6.50
CA GLN A 222 -16.61 -9.64 -6.63
C GLN A 222 -17.12 -8.75 -5.48
N GLY A 223 -18.42 -8.83 -5.17
CA GLY A 223 -19.08 -7.93 -4.20
C GLY A 223 -19.41 -8.61 -2.87
N GLY A 224 -19.11 -9.90 -2.72
CA GLY A 224 -19.29 -10.61 -1.46
C GLY A 224 -18.15 -10.36 -0.48
N TRP A 225 -18.42 -10.67 0.77
CA TRP A 225 -17.42 -10.62 1.83
C TRP A 225 -16.65 -11.93 1.87
N ASN A 226 -15.31 -11.83 1.86
CA ASN A 226 -14.49 -12.97 2.23
C ASN A 226 -14.58 -13.14 3.75
N THR A 227 -15.49 -13.99 4.22
CA THR A 227 -15.72 -14.25 5.64
C THR A 227 -14.46 -14.77 6.33
N ALA A 228 -13.62 -15.53 5.63
CA ALA A 228 -12.31 -15.95 6.13
C ALA A 228 -11.38 -14.75 6.35
N ALA A 229 -11.37 -13.75 5.46
CA ALA A 229 -10.60 -12.52 5.63
C ALA A 229 -11.13 -11.66 6.79
N LEU A 230 -12.45 -11.59 6.98
CA LEU A 230 -13.05 -10.88 8.10
C LEU A 230 -12.70 -11.54 9.44
N TRP A 231 -12.87 -12.87 9.55
CA TRP A 231 -12.48 -13.60 10.74
C TRP A 231 -10.98 -13.54 11.01
N ALA A 232 -10.16 -13.62 9.97
CA ALA A 232 -8.72 -13.38 10.05
C ALA A 232 -8.41 -12.02 10.68
N LEU A 233 -9.04 -10.95 10.18
CA LEU A 233 -8.87 -9.60 10.72
C LEU A 233 -9.29 -9.50 12.19
N PHE A 234 -10.49 -9.99 12.54
CA PHE A 234 -10.99 -9.93 13.91
C PHE A 234 -10.09 -10.70 14.88
N VAL A 235 -9.73 -11.93 14.53
CA VAL A 235 -8.87 -12.78 15.36
C VAL A 235 -7.44 -12.24 15.43
N GLY A 236 -6.96 -11.56 14.38
CA GLY A 236 -5.69 -10.85 14.42
C GLY A 236 -5.67 -9.68 15.40
N ILE A 237 -6.79 -8.97 15.57
CA ILE A 237 -6.88 -7.84 16.50
C ILE A 237 -6.96 -8.33 17.96
N LEU A 238 -7.63 -9.46 18.23
CA LEU A 238 -7.92 -9.94 19.59
C LEU A 238 -6.72 -10.02 20.54
N PRO A 239 -5.55 -10.58 20.18
CA PRO A 239 -4.38 -10.66 21.06
C PRO A 239 -3.89 -9.30 21.55
N THR A 240 -4.17 -8.24 20.80
CA THR A 240 -3.68 -6.87 21.07
C THR A 240 -4.63 -6.09 21.97
N MET A 241 -5.89 -6.53 22.09
CA MET A 241 -6.94 -5.83 22.83
C MET A 241 -6.66 -5.67 24.32
N PRO A 242 -6.14 -6.68 25.06
CA PRO A 242 -5.86 -6.51 26.48
C PRO A 242 -4.80 -5.44 26.77
N GLY A 243 -3.72 -5.39 25.99
CA GLY A 243 -2.69 -4.35 26.13
C GLY A 243 -3.19 -2.97 25.71
N PHE A 244 -4.03 -2.89 24.68
CA PHE A 244 -4.71 -1.66 24.28
C PHE A 244 -5.60 -1.11 25.41
N LEU A 245 -6.47 -1.95 25.99
CA LEU A 245 -7.36 -1.56 27.08
C LEU A 245 -6.59 -1.16 28.35
N SER A 246 -5.44 -1.79 28.59
CA SER A 246 -4.52 -1.39 29.67
C SER A 246 -3.93 -0.01 29.45
N THR A 247 -3.52 0.29 28.22
CA THR A 247 -2.91 1.58 27.86
C THR A 247 -3.94 2.72 27.94
N LEU A 248 -5.21 2.43 27.66
CA LEU A 248 -6.31 3.38 27.83
C LEU A 248 -6.73 3.59 29.29
N GLY A 249 -6.16 2.85 30.25
CA GLY A 249 -6.56 2.90 31.66
C GLY A 249 -7.94 2.29 31.95
N VAL A 250 -8.50 1.54 31.00
CA VAL A 250 -9.81 0.87 31.14
C VAL A 250 -9.70 -0.41 31.96
N VAL A 251 -8.56 -1.11 31.87
CA VAL A 251 -8.25 -2.32 32.65
C VAL A 251 -6.90 -2.15 33.33
N SER A 252 -6.81 -2.45 34.63
CA SER A 252 -5.57 -2.37 35.40
C SER A 252 -5.13 -3.76 35.89
N GLY A 253 -3.82 -3.94 36.10
CA GLY A 253 -3.27 -5.18 36.68
C GLY A 253 -3.06 -6.34 35.71
N LEU A 254 -3.04 -6.08 34.40
CA LEU A 254 -2.70 -7.10 33.41
C LEU A 254 -1.21 -7.45 33.46
N PRO A 255 -0.85 -8.73 33.24
CA PRO A 255 0.55 -9.13 33.12
C PRO A 255 1.29 -8.33 32.03
N PRO A 256 2.60 -8.02 32.22
CA PRO A 256 3.39 -7.20 31.28
C PRO A 256 3.40 -7.70 29.83
N ILE A 257 3.20 -9.01 29.64
CA ILE A 257 3.14 -9.65 28.31
C ILE A 257 2.07 -9.04 27.41
N TRP A 258 0.94 -8.56 27.97
CA TRP A 258 -0.13 -7.94 27.18
C TRP A 258 0.27 -6.58 26.64
N GLY A 259 1.03 -5.80 27.41
CA GLY A 259 1.65 -4.57 26.94
C GLY A 259 2.64 -4.85 25.81
N GLN A 260 3.48 -5.89 25.97
CA GLN A 260 4.46 -6.29 24.95
C GLN A 260 3.80 -6.79 23.65
N ILE A 261 2.72 -7.59 23.73
CA ILE A 261 1.96 -8.05 22.57
C ILE A 261 1.32 -6.86 21.83
N TYR A 262 0.81 -5.89 22.58
CA TYR A 262 0.25 -4.67 22.03
C TYR A 262 1.32 -3.77 21.39
N ASP A 263 2.51 -3.69 21.99
CA ASP A 263 3.64 -2.98 21.41
C ASP A 263 4.01 -3.57 20.03
N VAL A 264 3.88 -4.89 19.83
CA VAL A 264 4.08 -5.54 18.52
C VAL A 264 2.78 -5.87 17.79
N ALA A 265 1.69 -5.14 18.07
CA ALA A 265 0.32 -5.45 17.63
C ALA A 265 0.20 -5.68 16.12
N TRP A 266 0.90 -4.89 15.31
CA TRP A 266 0.86 -5.05 13.87
C TRP A 266 1.39 -6.42 13.42
N PHE A 267 2.49 -6.90 14.02
CA PHE A 267 3.09 -8.19 13.65
C PHE A 267 2.27 -9.37 14.16
N VAL A 268 1.84 -9.30 15.42
CA VAL A 268 0.98 -10.34 15.99
C VAL A 268 -0.32 -10.40 15.21
N GLY A 269 -0.93 -9.26 14.92
CA GLY A 269 -2.18 -9.18 14.16
C GLY A 269 -2.03 -9.66 12.73
N VAL A 270 -0.98 -9.26 12.00
CA VAL A 270 -0.71 -9.74 10.64
C VAL A 270 -0.41 -11.23 10.63
N ALA A 271 0.43 -11.74 11.54
CA ALA A 271 0.78 -13.15 11.59
C ALA A 271 -0.44 -14.02 11.91
N VAL A 272 -1.22 -13.66 12.93
CA VAL A 272 -2.44 -14.36 13.33
C VAL A 272 -3.50 -14.28 12.23
N SER A 273 -3.73 -13.09 11.65
CA SER A 273 -4.67 -12.92 10.53
C SER A 273 -4.25 -13.76 9.32
N SER A 274 -2.97 -13.71 8.93
CA SER A 274 -2.47 -14.44 7.76
C SER A 274 -2.53 -15.94 7.96
N ALA A 275 -2.14 -16.44 9.14
CA ALA A 275 -2.22 -17.86 9.47
C ALA A 275 -3.66 -18.36 9.43
N LEU A 276 -4.59 -17.65 10.07
CA LEU A 276 -6.00 -18.01 10.07
C LEU A 276 -6.61 -17.91 8.67
N TYR A 277 -6.29 -16.85 7.92
CA TYR A 277 -6.76 -16.68 6.55
C TYR A 277 -6.31 -17.84 5.66
N CYS A 278 -5.02 -18.17 5.68
CA CYS A 278 -4.48 -19.30 4.93
C CYS A 278 -5.14 -20.62 5.35
N LEU A 279 -5.39 -20.83 6.65
CA LEU A 279 -6.05 -22.03 7.14
C LEU A 279 -7.50 -22.13 6.66
N LEU A 280 -8.26 -21.03 6.72
CA LEU A 280 -9.66 -20.98 6.29
C LEU A 280 -9.82 -21.02 4.77
N MET A 281 -8.82 -20.56 4.01
CA MET A 281 -8.84 -20.55 2.54
C MET A 281 -8.18 -21.78 1.90
N ARG A 282 -7.64 -22.71 2.71
CA ARG A 282 -7.09 -23.99 2.20
C ARG A 282 -8.19 -24.78 1.50
N GLY A 283 -8.09 -24.90 0.17
CA GLY A 283 -9.05 -25.64 -0.66
C GLY A 283 -10.29 -24.86 -1.10
N ALA A 284 -10.33 -23.54 -0.85
CA ALA A 284 -11.40 -22.70 -1.38
C ALA A 284 -11.38 -22.66 -2.93
N PRO A 285 -12.54 -22.66 -3.60
CA PRO A 285 -12.60 -22.49 -5.06
C PRO A 285 -11.94 -21.15 -5.44
N GLY A 286 -11.16 -21.15 -6.51
CA GLY A 286 -10.44 -19.97 -6.99
C GLY A 286 -11.42 -18.85 -7.33
N ALA A 287 -11.07 -17.59 -7.02
CA ALA A 287 -11.96 -16.45 -7.29
C ALA A 287 -11.94 -15.97 -8.76
N TYR A 288 -11.12 -16.60 -9.60
CA TYR A 288 -10.80 -16.19 -10.97
C TYR A 288 -11.13 -17.29 -11.97
N LYS A 289 -11.75 -16.93 -13.11
CA LYS A 289 -12.16 -17.87 -14.15
C LYS A 289 -11.00 -18.76 -14.57
N ARG A 290 -11.07 -20.04 -14.23
CA ARG A 290 -10.06 -21.05 -14.61
C ARG A 290 -10.13 -21.30 -16.13
N GLY A 291 -9.37 -20.52 -16.91
CA GLY A 291 -9.40 -20.59 -18.38
C GLY A 291 -8.21 -19.99 -19.14
N GLU A 292 -7.30 -19.25 -18.49
CA GLU A 292 -6.15 -18.64 -19.19
C GLU A 292 -4.78 -18.94 -18.55
N GLU A 293 -4.70 -19.86 -17.58
CA GLU A 293 -3.42 -20.40 -17.12
C GLU A 293 -2.83 -21.48 -18.07
N GLY A 294 -3.58 -21.89 -19.12
CA GLY A 294 -3.18 -22.97 -20.04
C GLY A 294 -2.91 -22.56 -21.49
N ALA A 295 -3.23 -21.33 -21.93
CA ALA A 295 -3.11 -20.95 -23.35
C ALA A 295 -1.72 -20.40 -23.75
N GLY A 296 -0.74 -20.39 -22.82
CA GLY A 296 0.65 -20.02 -23.09
C GLY A 296 1.66 -21.17 -22.95
N GLY A 297 1.21 -22.39 -22.68
CA GLY A 297 2.11 -23.48 -22.27
C GLY A 297 1.54 -24.88 -22.41
N ALA A 298 0.87 -25.19 -23.52
CA ALA A 298 0.57 -26.57 -23.93
C ALA A 298 0.03 -26.60 -25.36
N GLY A 299 0.90 -26.29 -26.33
CA GLY A 299 0.55 -26.28 -27.76
C GLY A 299 1.71 -26.81 -28.60
N GLY A 300 2.22 -27.99 -28.25
CA GLY A 300 3.34 -28.66 -28.92
C GLY A 300 3.07 -30.15 -29.09
N VAL A 301 2.17 -30.46 -30.02
CA VAL A 301 2.17 -31.64 -30.90
C VAL A 301 2.54 -32.98 -30.26
N ALA A 302 1.52 -33.68 -29.79
CA ALA A 302 1.35 -35.13 -29.90
C ALA A 302 -0.14 -35.32 -30.23
N ALA A 303 -0.61 -36.05 -31.23
CA ALA A 303 -0.04 -36.95 -32.21
C ALA A 303 -1.11 -37.14 -33.30
N THR A 304 -0.72 -37.44 -34.54
CA THR A 304 -1.47 -38.36 -35.43
C THR A 304 -0.48 -38.96 -36.43
N ALA A 305 -0.13 -40.23 -36.19
CA ALA A 305 -0.23 -41.23 -37.23
C ALA A 305 -1.72 -41.62 -37.36
#